data_AF-A0A2E8L4U9-F1
#
_entry.id   AF-A0A2E8L4U9-F1
#
_cell.length_a   1.000
_cell.length_b   1.000
_cell.length_c   1.000
_cell.angle_alpha   90.00
_cell.angle_beta   90.00
_cell.angle_gamma   90.00
#
_symmetry.space_group_name_H-M   'P 1'
#
loop_
_entity.id
_entity.type
_entity.pdbx_description
1 polymer ?
#
loop_
_entity_poly.entity_id
_entity_poly.type
_entity_poly.pdbx_seq_one_letter_code
_entity_poly.pdbx_strand_id
1 'polypeptide(L)'
;MLSPLLLLFLFKRLKCESIWGDEKKQHLVRRILHQERPMMVRATHSMNRRRFGQTLALTSLASSFPSVVWGQVARVNTIAGTGAPGYEPEGERGSLATETPINNPYGVVPGPDGALYFCEVDTGRIRRIDLNNLRLSTIAGTGEPGYRSESRRPLETAFSAPHEIRWDVEGNLFV
;
A
#
# COMPACT_ATOMS: atom_id res chain seq x y z
N MET A 1 -30.36 -7.24 -25.98
CA MET A 1 -29.94 -6.20 -25.00
C MET A 1 -29.65 -6.90 -23.68
N LEU A 2 -28.47 -6.61 -23.09
CA LEU A 2 -27.98 -6.94 -21.73
C LEU A 2 -27.76 -8.45 -21.43
N SER A 3 -26.55 -9.04 -21.44
CA SER A 3 -25.20 -8.71 -20.89
C SER A 3 -25.02 -9.09 -19.39
N PRO A 4 -23.78 -9.31 -18.93
CA PRO A 4 -23.33 -10.46 -18.14
C PRO A 4 -23.17 -10.15 -16.64
N LEU A 5 -23.45 -11.12 -15.76
CA LEU A 5 -23.04 -11.07 -14.34
C LEU A 5 -23.33 -12.42 -13.66
N LEU A 6 -22.40 -13.38 -13.73
CA LEU A 6 -22.06 -14.26 -12.60
C LEU A 6 -20.89 -15.22 -12.94
N LEU A 7 -19.69 -14.70 -13.15
CA LEU A 7 -18.47 -15.48 -12.88
C LEU A 7 -17.30 -14.55 -12.56
N LEU A 8 -17.49 -13.74 -11.51
CA LEU A 8 -16.46 -12.91 -10.93
C LEU A 8 -16.41 -13.14 -9.42
N PHE A 9 -15.83 -14.25 -8.99
CA PHE A 9 -15.23 -14.39 -7.66
C PHE A 9 -14.19 -15.52 -7.71
N LEU A 10 -13.01 -15.20 -8.21
CA LEU A 10 -11.73 -15.70 -7.68
C LEU A 10 -10.61 -14.83 -8.25
N PHE A 11 -10.30 -13.80 -7.48
CA PHE A 11 -9.23 -12.85 -7.71
C PHE A 11 -7.86 -13.55 -7.72
N LYS A 12 -6.98 -13.07 -8.60
CA LYS A 12 -5.52 -13.00 -8.47
C LYS A 12 -4.80 -14.28 -7.99
N ARG A 13 -4.16 -14.96 -8.94
CA ARG A 13 -2.72 -15.24 -8.81
C ARG A 13 -2.03 -15.06 -10.15
N LEU A 14 -1.42 -13.89 -10.32
CA LEU A 14 -0.31 -13.71 -11.24
C LEU A 14 0.76 -14.76 -10.91
N LYS A 15 1.34 -15.40 -11.93
CA LYS A 15 2.74 -15.22 -12.35
C LYS A 15 3.36 -16.53 -12.86
N CYS A 16 3.97 -16.42 -14.05
CA CYS A 16 5.08 -17.21 -14.56
C CYS A 16 4.93 -18.73 -14.62
N GLU A 17 4.46 -19.21 -15.76
CA GLU A 17 5.04 -20.42 -16.36
C GLU A 17 6.46 -20.09 -16.83
N SER A 18 7.47 -20.52 -16.08
CA SER A 18 8.76 -20.86 -16.66
C SER A 18 9.58 -21.70 -15.67
N ILE A 19 10.05 -22.87 -16.15
CA ILE A 19 11.22 -23.61 -15.66
C ILE A 19 11.00 -24.44 -14.37
N TRP A 20 10.65 -25.72 -14.52
CA TRP A 20 11.48 -26.88 -14.11
C TRP A 20 10.68 -28.19 -14.25
N GLY A 21 11.29 -29.15 -14.94
CA GLY A 21 10.75 -30.49 -15.14
C GLY A 21 10.81 -31.34 -13.88
N ASP A 22 9.81 -32.21 -13.73
CA ASP A 22 9.92 -33.44 -12.95
C ASP A 22 8.84 -34.42 -13.43
N GLU A 23 9.25 -35.47 -14.15
CA GLU A 23 8.40 -36.56 -14.63
C GLU A 23 7.63 -37.28 -13.49
N LYS A 24 7.98 -37.05 -12.22
CA LYS A 24 7.34 -37.70 -11.08
C LYS A 24 5.96 -37.14 -10.71
N LYS A 25 5.50 -36.03 -11.30
CA LYS A 25 4.11 -35.54 -11.08
C LYS A 25 3.06 -36.17 -11.99
N GLN A 26 3.46 -36.93 -13.02
CA GLN A 26 2.53 -37.60 -13.94
C GLN A 26 1.84 -38.83 -13.32
N HIS A 27 2.47 -39.49 -12.33
CA HIS A 27 1.92 -40.69 -11.69
C HIS A 27 0.86 -40.39 -10.62
N LEU A 28 0.91 -39.19 -10.01
CA LEU A 28 -0.09 -38.78 -9.01
C LEU A 28 -1.40 -38.31 -9.67
N VAL A 29 -1.31 -37.77 -10.89
CA VAL A 29 -2.49 -37.35 -11.68
C VAL A 29 -3.27 -38.54 -12.23
N ARG A 30 -2.60 -39.66 -12.56
CA ARG A 30 -3.27 -40.88 -13.06
C ARG A 30 -4.04 -41.68 -12.00
N ARG A 31 -3.78 -41.47 -10.70
CA ARG A 31 -4.55 -42.12 -9.61
C ARG A 31 -5.85 -41.41 -9.26
N ILE A 32 -6.05 -40.18 -9.73
CA ILE A 32 -7.25 -39.37 -9.44
C ILE A 32 -8.34 -39.55 -10.52
N LEU A 33 -7.99 -40.08 -11.70
CA LEU A 33 -8.92 -40.21 -12.84
C LEU A 33 -9.75 -41.49 -12.90
N HIS A 34 -9.77 -42.33 -11.85
CA HIS A 34 -10.59 -43.56 -11.81
C HIS A 34 -11.60 -43.63 -10.64
N GLN A 35 -11.94 -42.50 -10.03
CA GLN A 35 -12.96 -42.45 -8.96
C GLN A 35 -14.14 -41.54 -9.27
N GLU A 36 -14.56 -41.47 -10.53
CA GLU A 36 -15.88 -40.92 -10.87
C GLU A 36 -16.93 -42.02 -10.65
N ARG A 37 -17.41 -42.18 -9.41
CA ARG A 37 -18.75 -42.76 -9.23
C ARG A 37 -19.71 -41.70 -9.76
N PRO A 38 -20.55 -41.97 -10.77
CA PRO A 38 -21.48 -40.98 -11.28
C PRO A 38 -22.38 -40.58 -10.11
N MET A 39 -22.23 -39.32 -9.69
CA MET A 39 -23.11 -38.72 -8.70
C MET A 39 -24.48 -38.69 -9.35
N MET A 40 -25.32 -39.67 -9.01
CA MET A 40 -26.72 -39.67 -9.39
C MET A 40 -27.35 -38.48 -8.65
N VAL A 41 -27.40 -37.33 -9.31
CA VAL A 41 -28.15 -36.16 -8.85
C VAL A 41 -29.60 -36.63 -8.81
N ARG A 42 -30.06 -37.01 -7.61
CA ARG A 42 -31.49 -37.24 -7.36
C ARG A 42 -32.17 -35.88 -7.47
N ALA A 43 -32.63 -35.57 -8.67
CA ALA A 43 -33.57 -34.51 -8.92
C ALA A 43 -34.93 -34.93 -8.32
N THR A 44 -35.11 -34.76 -7.02
CA THR A 44 -36.43 -34.85 -6.40
C THR A 44 -36.63 -33.72 -5.39
N HIS A 45 -36.69 -32.50 -5.90
CA HIS A 45 -37.54 -31.50 -5.27
C HIS A 45 -38.60 -31.05 -6.27
N SER A 46 -39.70 -31.80 -6.30
CA SER A 46 -40.96 -31.28 -6.85
C SER A 46 -41.32 -30.04 -6.05
N MET A 47 -41.09 -28.87 -6.65
CA MET A 47 -41.49 -27.61 -6.05
C MET A 47 -43.01 -27.49 -6.14
N ASN A 48 -43.70 -27.77 -5.04
CA ASN A 48 -45.13 -27.50 -4.96
C ASN A 48 -45.38 -25.98 -4.92
N ARG A 49 -46.51 -25.53 -5.51
CA ARG A 49 -46.92 -24.12 -5.64
C ARG A 49 -46.75 -23.28 -4.37
N ARG A 50 -46.97 -23.89 -3.19
CA ARG A 50 -46.76 -23.24 -1.88
C ARG A 50 -45.28 -22.97 -1.59
N ARG A 51 -44.41 -23.94 -1.86
CA ARG A 51 -42.95 -23.78 -1.71
C ARG A 51 -42.40 -22.77 -2.70
N PHE A 52 -42.87 -22.81 -3.95
CA PHE A 52 -42.50 -21.81 -4.96
C PHE A 52 -42.89 -20.38 -4.54
N GLY A 53 -44.11 -20.18 -4.04
CA GLY A 53 -44.56 -18.89 -3.53
C GLY A 53 -43.76 -18.42 -2.31
N GLN A 54 -43.43 -19.34 -1.39
CA GLN A 54 -42.60 -19.05 -0.22
C GLN A 54 -41.17 -18.66 -0.61
N THR A 55 -40.57 -19.36 -1.57
CA THR A 55 -39.22 -19.03 -2.07
C THR A 55 -39.20 -17.67 -2.76
N LEU A 56 -40.20 -17.36 -3.60
CA LEU A 56 -40.31 -16.06 -4.26
C LEU A 56 -40.49 -14.90 -3.27
N ALA A 57 -41.33 -15.09 -2.24
CA ALA A 57 -41.54 -14.08 -1.20
C ALA A 57 -40.25 -13.81 -0.40
N LEU A 58 -39.50 -14.85 -0.05
CA LEU A 58 -38.24 -14.74 0.68
C LEU A 58 -37.14 -14.06 -0.15
N THR A 59 -37.02 -14.39 -1.44
CA THR A 59 -36.03 -13.72 -2.31
C THR A 59 -36.39 -12.27 -2.57
N SER A 60 -37.68 -11.94 -2.69
CA SER A 60 -38.15 -10.57 -2.87
C SER A 60 -37.82 -9.68 -1.66
N LEU A 61 -37.93 -10.23 -0.45
CA LEU A 61 -37.55 -9.53 0.79
C LEU A 61 -36.04 -9.28 0.87
N ALA A 62 -35.21 -10.22 0.39
CA ALA A 62 -33.76 -10.07 0.37
C ALA A 62 -33.28 -8.98 -0.61
N SER A 63 -34.01 -8.72 -1.70
CA SER A 63 -33.69 -7.66 -2.67
C SER A 63 -34.14 -6.25 -2.25
N SER A 64 -34.90 -6.12 -1.15
CA SER A 64 -35.37 -4.82 -0.64
C SER A 64 -34.50 -4.22 0.47
N PHE A 65 -33.41 -4.88 0.84
CA PHE A 65 -32.43 -4.25 1.73
C PHE A 65 -31.63 -3.21 0.93
N PRO A 66 -31.70 -1.91 1.28
CA PRO A 66 -30.79 -0.94 0.67
C PRO A 66 -29.37 -1.43 0.91
N SER A 67 -28.56 -1.45 -0.15
CA SER A 67 -27.13 -1.67 0.03
C SER A 67 -26.63 -0.56 0.94
N VAL A 68 -26.23 -0.92 2.17
CA VAL A 68 -25.61 0.03 3.09
C VAL A 68 -24.28 0.42 2.44
N VAL A 69 -24.28 1.56 1.76
CA VAL A 69 -23.06 2.17 1.23
C VAL A 69 -22.35 2.76 2.44
N TRP A 70 -21.36 2.04 2.95
CA TRP A 70 -20.44 2.57 3.94
C TRP A 70 -19.61 3.67 3.28
N GLY A 71 -19.99 4.92 3.49
CA GLY A 71 -19.13 6.05 3.15
C GLY A 71 -17.90 6.00 4.05
N GLN A 72 -16.72 5.74 3.48
CA GLN A 72 -15.47 5.92 4.20
C GLN A 72 -15.30 7.42 4.45
N VAL A 73 -15.45 7.87 5.71
CA VAL A 73 -15.05 9.21 6.11
C VAL A 73 -13.52 9.21 6.20
N ALA A 74 -12.87 9.90 5.26
CA ALA A 74 -11.43 10.12 5.33
C ALA A 74 -11.13 11.22 6.36
N ARG A 75 -10.17 10.95 7.27
CA ARG A 75 -9.65 11.93 8.22
C ARG A 75 -8.26 12.36 7.79
N VAL A 76 -8.03 13.67 7.72
CA VAL A 76 -6.70 14.25 7.49
C VAL A 76 -6.14 14.67 8.85
N ASN A 77 -4.90 14.28 9.13
CA ASN A 77 -4.16 14.68 10.33
C ASN A 77 -2.78 15.22 9.92
N THR A 78 -2.36 16.31 10.56
CA THR A 78 -0.98 16.80 10.47
C THR A 78 -0.08 15.92 11.33
N ILE A 79 0.96 15.34 10.73
CA ILE A 79 1.93 14.48 11.44
C ILE A 79 3.28 15.17 11.66
N ALA A 80 3.53 16.30 10.99
CA ALA A 80 4.77 17.03 11.05
C ALA A 80 4.58 18.50 10.64
N GLY A 81 5.43 19.38 11.15
CA GLY A 81 5.40 20.81 10.88
C GLY A 81 4.55 21.58 11.89
N THR A 82 4.95 22.83 12.14
CA THR A 82 4.24 23.79 13.01
C THR A 82 3.34 24.75 12.22
N GLY A 83 3.47 24.77 10.88
CA GLY A 83 2.79 25.73 10.01
C GLY A 83 3.49 27.09 9.90
N ALA A 84 4.61 27.29 10.58
CA ALA A 84 5.46 28.48 10.46
C ALA A 84 6.85 28.10 9.90
N PRO A 85 7.48 28.95 9.08
CA PRO A 85 8.87 28.76 8.66
C PRO A 85 9.82 28.94 9.84
N GLY A 86 10.96 28.26 9.80
CA GLY A 86 11.97 28.32 10.86
C GLY A 86 12.88 27.10 10.88
N TYR A 87 13.88 27.09 11.73
CA TYR A 87 14.74 25.92 11.92
C TYR A 87 15.07 25.75 13.40
N GLU A 88 14.88 24.54 13.90
CA GLU A 88 15.26 24.15 15.26
C GLU A 88 16.34 23.06 15.16
N PRO A 89 17.49 23.23 15.83
CA PRO A 89 18.50 22.19 15.89
C PRO A 89 17.93 20.89 16.46
N GLU A 90 18.27 19.79 15.81
CA GLU A 90 17.85 18.47 16.25
C GLU A 90 18.82 17.94 17.29
N GLY A 91 18.29 17.48 18.43
CA GLY A 91 19.08 16.72 19.38
C GLY A 91 19.44 15.33 18.83
N GLU A 92 20.28 14.58 19.54
CA GLU A 92 20.75 13.24 19.14
C GLU A 92 19.61 12.24 18.84
N ARG A 93 18.43 12.47 19.43
CA ARG A 93 17.24 11.61 19.28
C ARG A 93 16.23 12.11 18.25
N GLY A 94 16.54 13.21 17.56
CA GLY A 94 15.59 13.94 16.72
C GLY A 94 14.56 14.75 17.54
N SER A 95 13.90 15.67 16.85
CA SER A 95 12.89 16.56 17.42
C SER A 95 11.49 15.99 17.20
N LEU A 96 10.49 16.43 17.97
CA LEU A 96 9.11 15.99 17.73
C LEU A 96 8.63 16.62 16.41
N ALA A 97 8.15 15.78 15.49
CA ALA A 97 7.82 16.21 14.13
C ALA A 97 6.77 17.32 14.10
N THR A 98 5.78 17.28 15.00
CA THR A 98 4.70 18.28 15.12
C THR A 98 5.13 19.60 15.79
N GLU A 99 6.30 19.63 16.43
CA GLU A 99 6.85 20.82 17.10
C GLU A 99 8.03 21.43 16.32
N THR A 100 8.44 20.79 15.22
CA THR A 100 9.57 21.25 14.41
C THR A 100 9.06 22.04 13.21
N PRO A 101 9.51 23.28 12.99
CA PRO A 101 9.25 24.00 11.75
C PRO A 101 9.79 23.23 10.53
N ILE A 102 9.04 23.22 9.43
CA ILE A 102 9.44 22.56 8.17
C ILE A 102 9.26 23.56 7.03
N ASN A 103 10.31 23.78 6.26
CA ASN A 103 10.32 24.80 5.21
C ASN A 103 10.16 24.17 3.83
N ASN A 104 8.99 24.37 3.23
CA ASN A 104 8.74 24.00 1.83
C ASN A 104 9.01 22.50 1.54
N PRO A 105 8.24 21.57 2.17
CA PRO A 105 8.46 20.13 2.01
C PRO A 105 8.03 19.62 0.62
N TYR A 106 8.89 18.85 -0.03
CA TYR A 106 8.66 18.23 -1.34
C TYR A 106 9.08 16.75 -1.33
N GLY A 107 8.66 16.01 -2.36
CA GLY A 107 9.16 14.65 -2.62
C GLY A 107 9.03 13.70 -1.43
N VAL A 108 7.79 13.41 -1.00
CA VAL A 108 7.56 12.52 0.15
C VAL A 108 7.51 11.06 -0.29
N VAL A 109 8.34 10.21 0.29
CA VAL A 109 8.36 8.76 0.01
C VAL A 109 8.44 7.92 1.29
N PRO A 110 7.73 6.77 1.36
CA PRO A 110 7.99 5.79 2.39
C PRO A 110 9.36 5.14 2.17
N GLY A 111 10.10 4.96 3.27
CA GLY A 111 11.36 4.23 3.26
C GLY A 111 11.20 2.73 3.54
N PRO A 112 12.24 1.94 3.25
CA PRO A 112 12.25 0.49 3.51
C PRO A 112 12.18 0.15 5.01
N ASP A 113 12.49 1.10 5.89
CA ASP A 113 12.42 0.99 7.35
C ASP A 113 11.03 1.37 7.92
N GLY A 114 10.06 1.71 7.06
CA GLY A 114 8.72 2.13 7.47
C GLY A 114 8.60 3.59 7.92
N ALA A 115 9.67 4.38 7.81
CA ALA A 115 9.63 5.83 8.05
C ALA A 115 9.17 6.59 6.78
N LEU A 116 8.80 7.87 6.94
CA LEU A 116 8.62 8.78 5.82
C LEU A 116 9.85 9.64 5.62
N TYR A 117 10.24 9.82 4.36
CA TYR A 117 11.34 10.66 3.96
C TYR A 117 10.82 11.78 3.06
N PHE A 118 11.43 12.96 3.13
CA PHE A 118 11.06 14.09 2.28
C PHE A 118 12.20 15.10 2.15
N CYS A 119 12.11 15.92 1.12
CA CYS A 119 13.00 17.05 0.89
C CYS A 119 12.46 18.31 1.54
N GLU A 120 13.35 19.11 2.12
CA GLU A 120 13.04 20.44 2.63
C GLU A 120 13.77 21.45 1.73
N VAL A 121 13.06 21.99 0.74
CA VAL A 121 13.63 22.71 -0.42
C VAL A 121 14.41 23.94 0.04
N ASP A 122 13.81 24.75 0.91
CA ASP A 122 14.36 26.05 1.30
C ASP A 122 15.58 25.91 2.20
N THR A 123 15.72 24.78 2.89
CA THR A 123 16.85 24.52 3.76
C THR A 123 17.88 23.57 3.16
N GLY A 124 17.61 22.96 2.00
CA GLY A 124 18.54 22.01 1.40
C GLY A 124 18.76 20.76 2.25
N ARG A 125 17.74 20.29 2.97
CA ARG A 125 17.82 19.11 3.84
C ARG A 125 16.93 17.98 3.37
N ILE A 126 17.37 16.74 3.59
CA ILE A 126 16.56 15.54 3.46
C ILE A 126 16.22 15.06 4.86
N ARG A 127 14.92 14.90 5.10
CA ARG A 127 14.34 14.69 6.42
C ARG A 127 13.73 13.29 6.50
N ARG A 128 13.78 12.69 7.68
CA ARG A 128 13.17 11.39 8.00
C ARG A 128 12.26 11.56 9.23
N ILE A 129 11.03 11.07 9.12
CA ILE A 129 10.07 10.96 10.23
C ILE A 129 9.84 9.50 10.55
N ASP A 130 10.23 9.07 11.75
CA ASP A 130 9.85 7.78 12.30
C ASP A 130 8.37 7.81 12.70
N LEU A 131 7.54 7.01 12.04
CA LEU A 131 6.10 6.99 12.27
C LEU A 131 5.69 6.30 13.58
N ASN A 132 6.58 5.56 14.24
CA ASN A 132 6.27 4.88 15.50
C ASN A 132 6.34 5.84 16.70
N ASN A 133 7.23 6.83 16.65
CA ASN A 133 7.50 7.75 17.76
C ASN A 133 7.43 9.24 17.35
N LEU A 134 7.10 9.52 16.08
CA LEU A 134 6.97 10.85 15.49
C LEU A 134 8.24 11.71 15.64
N ARG A 135 9.42 11.08 15.64
CA ARG A 135 10.70 11.80 15.67
C ARG A 135 11.15 12.16 14.26
N LEU A 136 11.54 13.42 14.11
CA LEU A 136 12.06 14.01 12.88
C LEU A 136 13.57 14.20 13.01
N SER A 137 14.30 13.85 11.94
CA SER A 137 15.77 13.95 11.85
C SER A 137 16.23 14.30 10.44
N THR A 138 17.36 15.00 10.33
CA THR A 138 18.11 15.18 9.08
C THR A 138 18.89 13.90 8.78
N ILE A 139 18.76 13.38 7.56
CA ILE A 139 19.58 12.25 7.10
C ILE A 139 20.64 12.68 6.08
N ALA A 140 20.42 13.78 5.37
CA ALA A 140 21.37 14.39 4.45
C ALA A 140 21.10 15.89 4.33
N GLY A 141 22.12 16.65 3.94
CA GLY A 141 22.00 18.11 3.81
C GLY A 141 22.64 18.87 4.95
N THR A 142 23.35 19.94 4.63
CA THR A 142 24.01 20.82 5.62
C THR A 142 23.09 21.90 6.17
N GLY A 143 21.97 22.20 5.50
CA GLY A 143 21.17 23.38 5.83
C GLY A 143 21.53 24.65 5.04
N GLU A 144 22.58 24.57 4.23
CA GLU A 144 23.14 25.70 3.48
C GLU A 144 23.14 25.33 1.99
N PRO A 145 22.60 26.20 1.10
CA PRO A 145 22.53 25.91 -0.32
C PRO A 145 23.93 25.88 -0.94
N GLY A 146 24.19 24.89 -1.81
CA GLY A 146 25.44 24.81 -2.56
C GLY A 146 25.73 23.43 -3.15
N TYR A 147 26.87 23.33 -3.83
CA TYR A 147 27.43 22.08 -4.35
C TYR A 147 28.82 21.84 -3.73
N ARG A 148 29.09 20.61 -3.31
CA ARG A 148 30.41 20.16 -2.84
C ARG A 148 30.78 18.88 -3.58
N SER A 149 31.89 18.90 -4.32
CA SER A 149 32.29 17.83 -5.23
C SER A 149 32.77 16.54 -4.55
N GLU A 150 33.09 16.57 -3.25
CA GLU A 150 33.76 15.46 -2.56
C GLU A 150 33.10 15.03 -1.23
N SER A 151 31.89 15.51 -0.92
CA SER A 151 31.21 15.11 0.32
C SER A 151 30.81 13.64 0.28
N ARG A 152 31.55 12.78 1.01
CA ARG A 152 31.21 11.35 1.18
C ARG A 152 30.25 11.08 2.35
N ARG A 153 30.03 12.08 3.20
CA ARG A 153 29.11 11.99 4.35
C ARG A 153 27.79 12.69 3.99
N PRO A 154 26.63 12.02 4.11
CA PRO A 154 25.34 12.62 3.75
C PRO A 154 25.04 13.95 4.45
N LEU A 155 25.37 14.06 5.75
CA LEU A 155 25.16 15.29 6.55
C LEU A 155 26.14 16.43 6.22
N GLU A 156 27.19 16.16 5.44
CA GLU A 156 28.16 17.17 4.99
C GLU A 156 27.97 17.53 3.50
N THR A 157 26.92 16.98 2.87
CA THR A 157 26.57 17.27 1.48
C THR A 157 25.63 18.46 1.44
N ALA A 158 25.99 19.50 0.70
CA ALA A 158 25.11 20.65 0.48
C ALA A 158 24.15 20.35 -0.68
N PHE A 159 22.89 20.75 -0.52
CA PHE A 159 21.88 20.71 -1.59
C PHE A 159 21.33 22.12 -1.78
N SER A 160 21.27 22.61 -3.01
CA SER A 160 20.73 23.94 -3.29
C SER A 160 19.21 24.01 -3.19
N ALA A 161 18.50 22.98 -3.66
CA ALA A 161 17.04 22.90 -3.66
C ALA A 161 16.62 21.46 -4.02
N PRO A 162 16.75 20.48 -3.10
CA PRO A 162 16.34 19.11 -3.38
C PRO A 162 14.82 19.05 -3.50
N HIS A 163 14.30 18.51 -4.61
CA HIS A 163 12.86 18.51 -4.89
C HIS A 163 12.21 17.13 -4.85
N GLU A 164 12.99 16.08 -5.06
CA GLU A 164 12.45 14.73 -5.19
C GLU A 164 13.43 13.72 -4.64
N ILE A 165 12.91 12.62 -4.12
CA ILE A 165 13.72 11.50 -3.66
C ILE A 165 13.11 10.17 -4.06
N ARG A 166 13.95 9.18 -4.36
CA ARG A 166 13.50 7.82 -4.71
C ARG A 166 14.43 6.78 -4.13
N TRP A 167 13.83 5.71 -3.62
CA TRP A 167 14.55 4.49 -3.25
C TRP A 167 14.71 3.58 -4.45
N ASP A 168 15.87 2.96 -4.60
CA ASP A 168 16.03 1.80 -5.47
C ASP A 168 15.73 0.48 -4.74
N VAL A 169 15.90 -0.63 -5.44
CA VAL A 169 15.66 -1.98 -4.90
C VAL A 169 16.76 -2.46 -3.93
N GLU A 170 17.91 -1.79 -3.93
CA GLU A 170 19.05 -2.10 -3.06
C GLU A 170 18.99 -1.29 -1.75
N GLY A 171 18.06 -0.33 -1.66
CA GLY A 171 17.89 0.53 -0.49
C GLY A 171 18.75 1.80 -0.54
N ASN A 172 19.24 2.20 -1.71
CA ASN A 172 19.90 3.49 -1.89
C ASN A 172 18.86 4.59 -2.12
N LEU A 173 19.07 5.75 -1.52
CA LEU A 173 18.23 6.94 -1.69
C LEU A 173 18.87 7.89 -2.71
N PHE A 174 18.18 8.12 -3.82
CA PHE A 174 18.51 9.13 -4.81
C PHE A 174 17.80 10.44 -4.45
N VAL A 175 18.53 11.55 -4.56
CA VAL A 175 18.12 12.94 -4.26
C VAL A 175 18.35 13.78 -5.49
#